data_AF-A0A7H0LLZ9-F1
#
_entry.id   AF-A0A7H0LLZ9-F1
#
_cell.length_a   1.000
_cell.length_b   1.000
_cell.length_c   1.000
_cell.angle_alpha   90.00
_cell.angle_beta   90.00
_cell.angle_gamma   90.00
#
_symmetry.space_group_name_H-M   'P 1'
#
loop_
_entity.id
_entity.type
_entity.pdbx_description
1 polymer ?
#
loop_
_entity_poly.entity_id
_entity_poly.type
_entity_poly.pdbx_seq_one_letter_code
_entity_poly.pdbx_strand_id
1 'polypeptide(L)'
;MDQKVQYHLEVEKKLPPNRKVFNRRIQEPVLSGYWNSLKKFDFTPESSAFFVSLLCGKEVSLRTQGMRAFDDKNNKTIFEDYDPSQSWMNKIIDIRLKGYDPVTEGIICYTIVIFAHPFLDGNGRFARSVFYGALARHGILRSPCLGMGAGFTLHIARIAKAATQLSQSGDWVPYLRELTSIIEDCCSYAFFIRCAELRP
;
A
#
# COMPACT_ATOMS: atom_id res chain seq x y z
N MET A 1 -20.80 -11.22 -10.19
CA MET A 1 -19.37 -10.87 -10.27
C MET A 1 -18.99 -10.81 -11.74
N ASP A 2 -18.31 -9.76 -12.20
CA ASP A 2 -17.97 -9.52 -13.61
C ASP A 2 -17.17 -10.69 -14.22
N GLN A 3 -17.50 -11.13 -15.44
CA GLN A 3 -16.82 -12.24 -16.14
C GLN A 3 -15.32 -11.98 -16.34
N LYS A 4 -14.90 -10.72 -16.53
CA LYS A 4 -13.48 -10.36 -16.61
C LYS A 4 -12.77 -10.58 -15.27
N VAL A 5 -13.46 -10.28 -14.16
CA VAL A 5 -12.95 -10.50 -12.81
C VAL A 5 -12.72 -11.99 -12.54
N GLN A 6 -13.59 -12.87 -13.02
CA GLN A 6 -13.40 -14.32 -12.89
C GLN A 6 -12.22 -14.84 -13.74
N TYR A 7 -12.12 -14.40 -14.99
CA TYR A 7 -11.03 -14.81 -15.88
C TYR A 7 -9.64 -14.50 -15.29
N HIS A 8 -9.45 -13.30 -14.72
CA HIS A 8 -8.18 -12.94 -14.09
C HIS A 8 -7.86 -13.80 -12.85
N LEU A 9 -8.87 -14.20 -12.07
CA LEU A 9 -8.67 -15.09 -10.91
C LEU A 9 -8.23 -16.49 -11.33
N GLU A 10 -8.74 -17.02 -12.45
CA GLU A 10 -8.34 -18.32 -12.96
C GLU A 10 -6.93 -18.32 -13.56
N VAL A 11 -6.55 -17.24 -14.24
CA VAL A 11 -5.18 -17.08 -14.79
C VAL A 11 -4.16 -16.95 -13.66
N GLU A 12 -4.46 -16.19 -12.61
CA GLU A 12 -3.57 -16.00 -11.45
C GLU A 12 -3.26 -17.30 -10.70
N LYS A 13 -4.24 -18.23 -10.61
CA LYS A 13 -4.04 -19.55 -10.01
C LYS A 13 -3.03 -20.42 -10.75
N LYS A 14 -2.89 -20.24 -12.06
CA LYS A 14 -2.06 -21.07 -12.95
C LYS A 14 -0.63 -20.56 -13.13
N LEU A 15 -0.30 -19.37 -12.62
CA LEU A 15 1.03 -18.78 -12.81
C LEU A 15 2.06 -19.30 -11.79
N PRO A 16 3.32 -19.50 -12.22
CA PRO A 16 4.40 -19.83 -11.31
C PRO A 16 4.63 -18.68 -10.30
N PRO A 17 5.15 -18.97 -9.08
CA PRO A 17 5.22 -18.00 -7.98
C PRO A 17 5.90 -16.68 -8.34
N ASN A 18 6.96 -16.75 -9.15
CA ASN A 18 7.70 -15.59 -9.67
C ASN A 18 6.91 -14.73 -10.67
N ARG A 19 5.84 -15.25 -11.29
CA ARG A 19 4.94 -14.51 -12.20
C ARG A 19 3.66 -14.03 -11.54
N LYS A 20 3.24 -14.60 -10.40
CA LYS A 20 2.09 -14.09 -9.61
C LYS A 20 2.26 -12.63 -9.22
N VAL A 21 3.51 -12.22 -9.03
CA VAL A 21 3.92 -10.85 -8.72
C VAL A 21 3.50 -9.85 -9.81
N PHE A 22 3.60 -10.22 -11.09
CA PHE A 22 3.20 -9.40 -12.24
C PHE A 22 1.70 -9.48 -12.55
N ASN A 23 0.99 -10.45 -11.94
CA ASN A 23 -0.45 -10.63 -12.12
C ASN A 23 -1.28 -10.03 -10.99
N ARG A 24 -0.64 -9.30 -10.06
CA ARG A 24 -1.35 -8.54 -9.04
C ARG A 24 -2.19 -7.48 -9.73
N ARG A 25 -3.47 -7.39 -9.33
CA ARG A 25 -4.38 -6.39 -9.87
C ARG A 25 -3.82 -4.99 -9.69
N ILE A 26 -3.81 -4.25 -10.80
CA ILE A 26 -3.52 -2.82 -10.84
C ILE A 26 -4.59 -2.13 -9.97
N GLN A 27 -4.15 -1.37 -8.98
CA GLN A 27 -5.02 -0.73 -7.99
C GLN A 27 -5.56 0.62 -8.50
N GLU A 28 -4.83 1.24 -9.42
CA GLU A 28 -5.04 2.59 -9.95
C GLU A 28 -6.46 2.83 -10.50
N PRO A 29 -7.13 1.88 -11.19
CA PRO A 29 -8.54 2.05 -11.59
C PRO A 29 -9.49 2.20 -10.40
N VAL A 30 -9.30 1.40 -9.35
CA VAL A 30 -10.09 1.50 -8.11
C VAL A 30 -9.79 2.83 -7.41
N LEU A 31 -8.51 3.19 -7.30
CA LEU A 31 -8.10 4.46 -6.69
C LEU A 31 -8.70 5.67 -7.41
N SER A 32 -8.80 5.61 -8.75
CA SER A 32 -9.38 6.68 -9.55
C SER A 32 -10.86 6.87 -9.26
N GLY A 33 -11.62 5.77 -9.13
CA GLY A 33 -13.05 5.82 -8.78
C GLY A 33 -13.32 6.34 -7.36
N TYR A 34 -12.37 6.13 -6.44
CA TYR A 34 -12.48 6.52 -5.02
C TYR A 34 -11.62 7.73 -4.65
N TRP A 35 -11.12 8.47 -5.64
CA TRP A 35 -10.12 9.52 -5.42
C TRP A 35 -10.58 10.60 -4.43
N ASN A 36 -11.85 11.00 -4.49
CA ASN A 36 -12.41 11.99 -3.59
C ASN A 36 -12.58 11.49 -2.15
N SER A 37 -12.94 10.21 -1.97
CA SER A 37 -12.97 9.58 -0.64
C SER A 37 -11.55 9.46 -0.07
N LEU A 38 -10.57 9.06 -0.88
CA LEU A 38 -9.16 8.97 -0.46
C LEU A 38 -8.59 10.32 0.04
N LYS A 39 -8.95 11.44 -0.61
CA LYS A 39 -8.54 12.79 -0.18
C LYS A 39 -9.02 13.14 1.22
N LYS A 40 -10.25 12.74 1.55
CA LYS A 40 -10.87 13.02 2.85
C LYS A 40 -10.53 11.97 3.90
N PHE A 41 -10.24 10.75 3.43
CA PHE A 41 -10.06 9.54 4.21
C PHE A 41 -11.15 9.38 5.27
N ASP A 42 -12.39 9.33 4.79
CA ASP A 42 -13.60 9.14 5.57
C ASP A 42 -13.85 7.66 5.93
N PHE A 43 -12.80 6.85 5.97
CA PHE A 43 -12.92 5.41 6.18
C PHE A 43 -13.03 5.06 7.68
N THR A 44 -14.08 4.30 7.99
CA THR A 44 -14.26 3.47 9.19
C THR A 44 -13.56 2.11 9.01
N PRO A 45 -13.47 1.24 10.04
CA PRO A 45 -12.94 -0.11 9.84
C PRO A 45 -13.71 -0.90 8.77
N GLU A 46 -15.04 -0.80 8.76
CA GLU A 46 -15.93 -1.52 7.85
C GLU A 46 -15.78 -1.02 6.41
N SER A 47 -15.80 0.30 6.21
CA SER A 47 -15.60 0.90 4.88
C SER A 47 -14.15 0.73 4.39
N SER A 48 -13.17 0.65 5.29
CA SER A 48 -11.80 0.26 4.94
C SER A 48 -11.76 -1.19 4.45
N ALA A 49 -12.39 -2.14 5.15
CA ALA A 49 -12.46 -3.54 4.73
C ALA A 49 -13.17 -3.70 3.37
N PHE A 50 -14.27 -2.97 3.16
CA PHE A 50 -14.95 -2.91 1.87
C PHE A 50 -14.03 -2.37 0.77
N PHE A 51 -13.33 -1.26 1.02
CA PHE A 51 -12.41 -0.68 0.05
C PHE A 51 -11.24 -1.62 -0.28
N VAL A 52 -10.67 -2.28 0.73
CA VAL A 52 -9.63 -3.31 0.52
C VAL A 52 -10.18 -4.48 -0.27
N SER A 53 -11.44 -4.87 -0.07
CA SER A 53 -12.09 -5.91 -0.87
C SER A 53 -12.14 -5.54 -2.35
N LEU A 54 -12.42 -4.28 -2.68
CA LEU A 54 -12.37 -3.77 -4.05
C LEU A 54 -10.96 -3.81 -4.63
N LEU A 55 -9.96 -3.34 -3.86
CA LEU A 55 -8.55 -3.42 -4.26
C LEU A 55 -8.09 -4.87 -4.47
N CYS A 56 -8.68 -5.81 -3.74
CA CYS A 56 -8.37 -7.23 -3.84
C CYS A 56 -9.14 -7.96 -4.94
N GLY A 57 -10.31 -7.46 -5.31
CA GLY A 57 -11.23 -8.17 -6.20
C GLY A 57 -11.91 -9.37 -5.56
N LYS A 58 -11.90 -9.44 -4.22
CA LYS A 58 -12.51 -10.48 -3.40
C LYS A 58 -12.86 -9.88 -2.04
N GLU A 59 -13.77 -10.51 -1.31
CA GLU A 59 -14.07 -10.10 0.05
C GLU A 59 -12.84 -10.25 0.96
N VAL A 60 -12.59 -9.21 1.75
CA VAL A 60 -11.52 -9.12 2.74
C VAL A 60 -12.09 -8.54 4.01
N SER A 61 -11.82 -9.22 5.13
CA SER A 61 -12.17 -8.77 6.47
C SER A 61 -10.94 -8.31 7.26
N LEU A 62 -11.21 -7.61 8.36
CA LEU A 62 -10.23 -7.35 9.40
C LEU A 62 -9.76 -8.67 10.01
N ARG A 63 -8.49 -8.73 10.39
CA ARG A 63 -7.99 -9.84 11.20
C ARG A 63 -8.61 -9.76 12.59
N THR A 64 -8.94 -10.90 13.17
CA THR A 64 -9.44 -11.02 14.54
C THR A 64 -8.39 -11.60 15.50
N GLN A 65 -7.20 -11.87 14.99
CA GLN A 65 -6.10 -12.52 15.70
C GLN A 65 -4.74 -11.96 15.27
N GLY A 66 -3.70 -12.27 16.06
CA GLY A 66 -2.31 -11.96 15.73
C GLY A 66 -1.89 -12.62 14.42
N MET A 67 -1.14 -11.91 13.58
CA MET A 67 -0.51 -12.50 12.40
C MET A 67 1.00 -12.39 12.50
N ARG A 68 1.69 -13.39 11.93
CA ARG A 68 3.15 -13.41 11.82
C ARG A 68 3.50 -13.69 10.37
N ALA A 69 4.36 -12.86 9.79
CA ALA A 69 5.02 -13.19 8.54
C ALA A 69 6.43 -13.70 8.84
N PHE A 70 6.83 -14.74 8.13
CA PHE A 70 8.19 -15.27 8.13
C PHE A 70 8.80 -14.91 6.78
N ASP A 71 10.03 -14.40 6.78
CA ASP A 71 10.80 -14.33 5.54
C ASP A 71 11.31 -15.74 5.15
N ASP A 72 11.90 -15.86 3.95
CA ASP A 72 12.45 -17.14 3.44
C ASP A 72 13.59 -17.72 4.32
N LYS A 73 14.11 -16.93 5.27
CA LYS A 73 15.13 -17.32 6.25
C LYS A 73 14.54 -17.55 7.65
N ASN A 74 13.22 -17.62 7.78
CA ASN A 74 12.48 -17.69 9.05
C ASN A 74 12.72 -16.50 10.00
N ASN A 75 13.25 -15.36 9.52
CA ASN A 75 13.23 -14.15 10.32
C ASN A 75 11.78 -13.67 10.44
N LYS A 76 11.37 -13.45 11.68
CA LYS A 76 10.03 -13.01 12.01
C LYS A 76 9.87 -11.54 11.61
N THR A 77 9.00 -11.26 10.65
CA THR A 77 8.44 -9.92 10.50
C THR A 77 7.33 -9.80 11.54
N ILE A 78 7.58 -9.02 12.59
CA ILE A 78 6.64 -8.85 13.69
C ILE A 78 5.69 -7.72 13.29
N PHE A 79 4.52 -8.07 12.75
CA PHE A 79 3.39 -7.15 12.76
C PHE A 79 3.02 -6.83 14.22
N GLU A 80 2.42 -5.68 14.45
CA GLU A 80 1.86 -5.35 15.77
C GLU A 80 0.90 -6.47 16.21
N ASP A 81 0.82 -6.72 17.51
CA ASP A 81 -0.16 -7.65 18.06
C ASP A 81 -1.58 -7.25 17.66
N TYR A 82 -2.52 -8.20 17.76
CA TYR A 82 -3.90 -7.88 17.44
C TYR A 82 -4.43 -6.77 18.35
N ASP A 83 -4.89 -5.71 17.69
CA ASP A 83 -5.49 -4.56 18.34
C ASP A 83 -7.00 -4.54 18.04
N PRO A 84 -7.85 -4.99 18.99
CA PRO A 84 -9.30 -4.95 18.80
C PRO A 84 -9.84 -3.51 18.74
N SER A 85 -9.10 -2.52 19.23
CA SER A 85 -9.50 -1.11 19.17
C SER A 85 -9.25 -0.46 17.82
N GLN A 86 -8.51 -1.13 16.91
CA GLN A 86 -8.15 -0.61 15.59
C GLN A 86 -7.47 0.77 15.67
N SER A 87 -6.59 0.97 16.66
CA SER A 87 -5.93 2.24 16.98
C SER A 87 -5.11 2.81 15.82
N TRP A 88 -4.75 1.99 14.84
CA TRP A 88 -4.05 2.41 13.62
C TRP A 88 -4.79 3.53 12.87
N MET A 89 -6.13 3.58 12.90
CA MET A 89 -6.88 4.69 12.30
C MET A 89 -6.65 6.00 13.06
N ASN A 90 -6.68 5.94 14.40
CA ASN A 90 -6.42 7.10 15.24
C ASN A 90 -4.98 7.60 15.04
N LYS A 91 -4.00 6.68 14.96
CA LYS A 91 -2.61 7.02 14.63
C LYS A 91 -2.52 7.76 13.28
N ILE A 92 -3.24 7.32 12.25
CA ILE A 92 -3.27 8.01 10.94
C ILE A 92 -3.88 9.42 11.07
N ILE A 93 -4.98 9.57 11.80
CA ILE A 93 -5.62 10.87 12.04
C ILE A 93 -4.65 11.81 12.77
N ASP A 94 -3.99 11.34 13.81
CA ASP A 94 -3.02 12.12 14.58
C ASP A 94 -1.85 12.60 13.70
N ILE A 95 -1.32 11.73 12.85
CA ILE A 95 -0.23 12.09 11.93
C ILE A 95 -0.65 13.19 10.96
N ARG A 96 -1.90 13.18 10.49
CA ARG A 96 -2.41 14.24 9.60
C ARG A 96 -2.55 15.59 10.26
N LEU A 97 -2.85 15.60 11.56
CA LEU A 97 -2.99 16.82 12.35
C LEU A 97 -1.64 17.44 12.71
N LYS A 98 -0.54 16.69 12.62
CA LYS A 98 0.81 17.18 12.93
C LYS A 98 1.41 18.11 11.88
N GLY A 99 0.85 18.19 10.67
CA GLY A 99 1.31 19.12 9.64
C GLY A 99 2.68 18.78 9.03
N TYR A 100 3.01 17.49 8.92
CA TYR A 100 4.17 17.05 8.13
C TYR A 100 4.02 17.44 6.65
N ASP A 101 5.13 17.47 5.92
CA ASP A 101 5.05 17.56 4.47
C ASP A 101 4.29 16.34 3.90
N PRO A 102 3.64 16.48 2.72
CA PRO A 102 2.74 15.45 2.21
C PRO A 102 3.38 14.09 1.97
N VAL A 103 4.67 14.05 1.61
CA VAL A 103 5.39 12.81 1.32
C VAL A 103 5.73 12.10 2.62
N THR A 104 6.26 12.82 3.61
CA THR A 104 6.53 12.29 4.94
C THR A 104 5.26 11.79 5.62
N GLU A 105 4.17 12.56 5.57
CA GLU A 105 2.85 12.12 6.07
C GLU A 105 2.42 10.81 5.40
N GLY A 106 2.50 10.75 4.07
CA GLY A 106 2.14 9.57 3.30
C GLY A 106 2.96 8.35 3.71
N ILE A 107 4.27 8.51 3.86
CA ILE A 107 5.18 7.43 4.28
C ILE A 107 4.83 6.94 5.68
N ILE A 108 4.64 7.84 6.65
CA ILE A 108 4.30 7.44 8.02
C ILE A 108 2.94 6.71 8.04
N CYS A 109 1.93 7.23 7.34
CA CYS A 109 0.62 6.59 7.26
C CYS A 109 0.68 5.21 6.57
N TYR A 110 1.45 5.10 5.49
CA TYR A 110 1.75 3.80 4.85
C TYR A 110 2.35 2.82 5.87
N THR A 111 3.34 3.29 6.64
CA THR A 111 4.06 2.49 7.62
C THR A 111 3.12 1.98 8.72
N ILE A 112 2.26 2.86 9.25
CA ILE A 112 1.25 2.51 10.26
C ILE A 112 0.40 1.33 9.76
N VAL A 113 -0.10 1.38 8.52
CA VAL A 113 -0.91 0.28 7.96
C VAL A 113 -0.10 -1.00 7.81
N ILE A 114 1.15 -0.93 7.34
CA ILE A 114 2.00 -2.12 7.14
C ILE A 114 2.27 -2.84 8.46
N PHE A 115 2.56 -2.10 9.53
CA PHE A 115 2.86 -2.68 10.84
C PHE A 115 1.62 -3.11 11.60
N ALA A 116 0.54 -2.32 11.61
CA ALA A 116 -0.73 -2.72 12.21
C ALA A 116 -1.33 -3.95 11.53
N HIS A 117 -1.10 -4.06 10.21
CA HIS A 117 -1.53 -5.15 9.35
C HIS A 117 -2.99 -5.56 9.59
N PRO A 118 -3.96 -4.63 9.49
CA PRO A 118 -5.30 -4.84 10.04
C PRO A 118 -6.16 -5.84 9.26
N PHE A 119 -5.84 -6.16 8.01
CA PHE A 119 -6.65 -7.05 7.16
C PHE A 119 -6.02 -8.43 6.98
N LEU A 120 -6.82 -9.44 6.64
CA LEU A 120 -6.33 -10.78 6.29
C LEU A 120 -5.51 -10.80 4.98
N ASP A 121 -5.76 -9.86 4.07
CA ASP A 121 -5.02 -9.67 2.81
C ASP A 121 -5.13 -8.19 2.41
N GLY A 122 -4.30 -7.74 1.47
CA GLY A 122 -4.44 -6.43 0.85
C GLY A 122 -3.83 -5.27 1.62
N ASN A 123 -3.19 -5.51 2.77
CA ASN A 123 -2.54 -4.46 3.58
C ASN A 123 -1.59 -3.60 2.77
N GLY A 124 -0.76 -4.20 1.90
CA GLY A 124 0.13 -3.43 1.03
C GLY A 124 -0.60 -2.57 -0.01
N ARG A 125 -1.76 -3.03 -0.52
CA ARG A 125 -2.61 -2.25 -1.45
C ARG A 125 -3.26 -1.08 -0.72
N PHE A 126 -3.78 -1.33 0.47
CA PHE A 126 -4.37 -0.31 1.32
C PHE A 126 -3.35 0.73 1.78
N ALA A 127 -2.16 0.31 2.21
CA ALA A 127 -1.10 1.22 2.63
C ALA A 127 -0.71 2.18 1.49
N ARG A 128 -0.58 1.68 0.25
CA ARG A 128 -0.34 2.53 -0.92
C ARG A 128 -1.52 3.45 -1.23
N SER A 129 -2.77 3.01 -1.04
CA SER A 129 -3.91 3.90 -1.21
C SER A 129 -3.93 5.03 -0.17
N VAL A 130 -3.53 4.74 1.07
CA VAL A 130 -3.40 5.75 2.13
C VAL A 130 -2.32 6.77 1.77
N PHE A 131 -1.17 6.31 1.24
CA PHE A 131 -0.12 7.19 0.73
C PHE A 131 -0.64 8.11 -0.40
N TYR A 132 -1.34 7.54 -1.39
CA TYR A 132 -1.97 8.34 -2.45
C TYR A 132 -2.96 9.35 -1.88
N GLY A 133 -3.75 8.98 -0.88
CA GLY A 133 -4.69 9.87 -0.19
C GLY A 133 -4.00 11.09 0.43
N ALA A 134 -2.83 10.90 1.07
CA ALA A 134 -2.05 12.01 1.61
C ALA A 134 -1.62 12.99 0.50
N LEU A 135 -1.05 12.49 -0.59
CA LEU A 135 -0.64 13.34 -1.71
C LEU A 135 -1.83 14.03 -2.39
N ALA A 136 -2.97 13.34 -2.51
CA ALA A 136 -4.18 13.86 -3.11
C ALA A 136 -4.81 14.99 -2.27
N ARG A 137 -4.82 14.83 -0.94
CA ARG A 137 -5.38 15.80 0.01
C ARG A 137 -4.66 17.14 -0.06
N HIS A 138 -3.35 17.09 -0.23
CA HIS A 138 -2.49 18.28 -0.35
C HIS A 138 -2.37 18.80 -1.78
N GLY A 139 -3.10 18.20 -2.74
CA GLY A 139 -3.09 18.64 -4.14
C GLY A 139 -1.78 18.35 -4.90
N ILE A 140 -0.87 17.56 -4.33
CA ILE A 140 0.38 17.14 -4.97
C ILE A 140 0.09 16.28 -6.20
N LEU A 141 -0.89 15.37 -6.08
CA LEU A 141 -1.36 14.56 -7.19
C LEU A 141 -2.81 14.88 -7.55
N ARG A 142 -3.08 14.98 -8.86
CA ARG A 142 -4.44 15.12 -9.40
C ARG A 142 -5.12 13.76 -9.64
N SER A 143 -4.33 12.69 -9.80
CA SER A 143 -4.78 11.32 -10.07
C SER A 143 -3.73 10.30 -9.58
N PRO A 144 -4.08 9.01 -9.39
CA PRO A 144 -3.16 7.97 -8.92
C PRO A 144 -2.20 7.49 -10.04
N CYS A 145 -1.22 8.31 -10.41
CA CYS A 145 -0.39 8.09 -11.61
C CYS A 145 1.03 7.55 -11.36
N LEU A 146 1.44 7.31 -10.11
CA LEU A 146 2.84 6.96 -9.79
C LEU A 146 3.19 5.49 -10.05
N GLY A 147 2.24 4.62 -10.39
CA GLY A 147 2.53 3.20 -10.64
C GLY A 147 3.12 2.46 -9.44
N MET A 148 2.82 2.91 -8.20
CA MET A 148 3.43 2.38 -6.98
C MET A 148 3.25 0.87 -6.78
N GLY A 149 2.20 0.27 -7.35
CA GLY A 149 2.03 -1.19 -7.31
C GLY A 149 3.22 -1.93 -7.91
N ALA A 150 3.70 -1.49 -9.07
CA ALA A 150 4.84 -2.07 -9.76
C ALA A 150 6.16 -1.67 -9.08
N GLY A 151 6.34 -0.39 -8.71
CA GLY A 151 7.56 0.06 -8.03
C GLY A 151 7.83 -0.70 -6.74
N PHE A 152 6.86 -0.78 -5.83
CA PHE A 152 7.02 -1.54 -4.57
C PHE A 152 7.27 -3.03 -4.80
N THR A 153 6.71 -3.56 -5.88
CA THR A 153 6.88 -4.96 -6.24
C THR A 153 8.32 -5.27 -6.66
N LEU A 154 8.93 -4.40 -7.48
CA LEU A 154 10.33 -4.53 -7.91
C LEU A 154 11.31 -4.40 -6.74
N HIS A 155 10.91 -3.70 -5.67
CA HIS A 155 11.76 -3.43 -4.51
C HIS A 155 11.32 -4.17 -3.24
N ILE A 156 10.48 -5.21 -3.35
CA ILE A 156 9.87 -5.87 -2.19
C ILE A 156 10.89 -6.42 -1.19
N ALA A 157 12.01 -6.96 -1.68
CA ALA A 157 13.08 -7.48 -0.83
C ALA A 157 13.79 -6.37 -0.04
N ARG A 158 14.00 -5.19 -0.65
CA ARG A 158 14.60 -4.01 -0.01
C ARG A 158 13.68 -3.47 1.09
N ILE A 159 12.38 -3.32 0.78
CA ILE A 159 11.36 -2.87 1.73
C ILE A 159 11.26 -3.83 2.91
N ALA A 160 11.19 -5.14 2.64
CA ALA A 160 11.07 -6.15 3.69
C ALA A 160 12.26 -6.07 4.66
N LYS A 161 13.50 -6.03 4.12
CA LYS A 161 14.70 -5.88 4.93
C LYS A 161 14.68 -4.62 5.79
N ALA A 162 14.31 -3.47 5.21
CA ALA A 162 14.27 -2.21 5.93
C ALA A 162 13.14 -2.18 6.99
N ALA A 163 11.99 -2.79 6.70
CA ALA A 163 10.90 -2.93 7.66
C ALA A 163 11.31 -3.82 8.85
N THR A 164 12.02 -4.93 8.58
CA THR A 164 12.58 -5.78 9.64
C THR A 164 13.56 -5.00 10.51
N GLN A 165 14.47 -4.23 9.91
CA GLN A 165 15.41 -3.39 10.65
C GLN A 165 14.68 -2.38 11.54
N LEU A 166 13.73 -1.63 10.98
CA LEU A 166 12.90 -0.69 11.73
C LEU A 166 12.18 -1.38 12.90
N SER A 167 11.63 -2.58 12.68
CA SER A 167 10.95 -3.32 13.76
C SER A 167 11.86 -3.75 14.90
N GLN A 168 13.16 -3.94 14.62
CA GLN A 168 14.14 -4.43 15.59
C GLN A 168 14.87 -3.30 16.32
N SER A 169 15.23 -2.23 15.61
CA SER A 169 16.05 -1.14 16.16
C SER A 169 15.25 0.12 16.48
N GLY A 170 14.05 0.28 15.93
CA GLY A 170 13.31 1.54 15.96
C GLY A 170 13.95 2.65 15.09
N ASP A 171 14.99 2.34 14.32
CA ASP A 171 15.66 3.33 13.45
C ASP A 171 14.88 3.55 12.16
N TRP A 172 14.27 4.73 12.06
CA TRP A 172 13.46 5.14 10.91
C TRP A 172 14.30 5.50 9.68
N VAL A 173 15.55 5.93 9.86
CA VAL A 173 16.33 6.54 8.76
C VAL A 173 16.54 5.57 7.59
N PRO A 174 16.98 4.31 7.79
CA PRO A 174 17.13 3.35 6.70
C PRO A 174 15.80 3.07 5.98
N TYR A 175 14.71 2.96 6.73
CA TYR A 175 13.39 2.65 6.19
C TYR A 175 12.83 3.79 5.33
N LEU A 176 12.92 5.02 5.84
CA LEU A 176 12.51 6.22 5.09
C LEU A 176 13.33 6.40 3.81
N ARG A 177 14.64 6.13 3.86
CA ARG A 177 15.52 6.19 2.69
C ARG A 177 15.08 5.23 1.59
N GLU A 178 14.78 3.98 1.95
CA GLU A 178 14.31 2.98 0.98
C GLU A 178 12.95 3.36 0.38
N LEU A 179 11.99 3.78 1.21
CA LEU A 179 10.67 4.20 0.70
C LEU A 179 10.77 5.42 -0.22
N THR A 180 11.59 6.41 0.14
CA THR A 180 11.79 7.62 -0.68
C THR A 180 12.42 7.27 -2.02
N SER A 181 13.47 6.44 -2.04
CA SER A 181 14.10 5.95 -3.27
C SER A 181 13.08 5.27 -4.20
N ILE A 182 12.17 4.46 -3.66
CA ILE A 182 11.14 3.78 -4.45
C ILE A 182 10.12 4.77 -5.01
N ILE A 183 9.74 5.78 -4.23
CA ILE A 183 8.83 6.85 -4.68
C ILE A 183 9.50 7.66 -5.80
N GLU A 184 10.78 7.97 -5.69
CA GLU A 184 11.56 8.66 -6.74
C GLU A 184 11.64 7.84 -8.03
N ASP A 185 11.86 6.52 -7.93
CA ASP A 185 11.82 5.60 -9.08
C ASP A 185 10.42 5.62 -9.72
N CYS A 186 9.35 5.56 -8.93
CA CYS A 186 7.96 5.65 -9.39
C CYS A 186 7.68 6.97 -10.14
N CYS A 187 8.15 8.10 -9.60
CA CYS A 187 8.05 9.41 -10.26
C CYS A 187 8.81 9.43 -11.60
N SER A 188 10.01 8.84 -11.63
CA SER A 188 10.86 8.77 -12.83
C SER A 188 10.20 7.95 -13.94
N TYR A 189 9.56 6.82 -13.60
CA TYR A 189 8.80 6.02 -14.55
C TYR A 189 7.59 6.77 -15.11
N ALA A 190 6.83 7.46 -14.25
CA ALA A 190 5.68 8.26 -14.68
C ALA A 190 6.09 9.39 -15.64
N PHE A 191 7.24 10.02 -15.40
CA PHE A 191 7.80 11.04 -16.29
C PHE A 191 8.20 10.44 -17.65
N PHE A 192 8.88 9.30 -17.65
CA PHE A 192 9.34 8.65 -18.87
C PHE A 192 8.18 8.23 -19.79
N ILE A 193 7.10 7.67 -19.23
CA ILE A 193 5.90 7.29 -19.99
C ILE A 193 5.30 8.52 -20.67
N ARG A 194 5.15 9.63 -19.94
CA ARG A 194 4.61 10.88 -20.50
C ARG A 194 5.49 11.44 -21.62
N CYS A 195 6.82 11.36 -21.49
CA CYS A 195 7.72 11.78 -22.54
C CYS A 195 7.70 10.85 -23.77
N ALA A 196 7.44 9.56 -23.60
CA ALA A 196 7.32 8.61 -24.69
C ALA A 196 6.00 8.80 -25.48
N GLU A 197 4.90 9.11 -24.81
CA GLU A 197 3.60 9.43 -25.44
C GLU A 197 3.60 10.76 -26.22
N LEU A 198 4.55 11.65 -25.92
CA LEU A 198 4.70 12.95 -26.58
C LEU A 198 5.74 12.95 -27.71
N ARG A 199 6.33 11.80 -28.05
CA ARG A 199 7.15 11.69 -29.27
C ARG A 199 6.22 11.48 -30.47
N PRO A 200 6.28 12.35 -31.50
CA PRO A 200 5.44 12.25 -32.69
C PRO A 200 5.72 10.99 -33.52
#